data_AF-A0A0A9H154-F1
#
_entry.id   AF-A0A0A9H154-F1
#
_cell.length_a   1.000
_cell.length_b   1.000
_cell.length_c   1.000
_cell.angle_alpha   90.00
_cell.angle_beta   90.00
_cell.angle_gamma   90.00
#
_symmetry.space_group_name_H-M   'P 1'
#
loop_
_entity.id
_entity.type
_entity.pdbx_description
1 polymer ?
#
loop_
_entity_poly.entity_id
_entity_poly.type
_entity_poly.pdbx_seq_one_letter_code
_entity_poly.pdbx_strand_id
1 'polypeptide(L)' 'MMKQQMVEIGYNADKLSLGKLSKSTTLKGYDVLKRISNVISRANRGQLEQLTAEFYTVIPHDFGFRKMR' A
#
# COMPACT_ATOMS: atom_id res chain seq x y z
N MET A 1 11.96 15.18 7.86
CA MET A 1 10.85 14.73 8.71
C MET A 1 9.84 13.87 7.93
N MET A 2 9.03 14.39 7.01
CA MET A 2 8.00 13.58 6.29
C MET A 2 8.55 12.41 5.44
N LYS A 3 9.63 12.60 4.68
CA LYS A 3 10.23 11.51 3.89
C LYS A 3 10.65 10.32 4.76
N GLN A 4 11.18 10.58 5.94
CA GLN A 4 11.73 9.55 6.82
C GLN A 4 10.63 8.69 7.43
N GLN A 5 9.52 9.31 7.84
CA GLN A 5 8.32 8.61 8.31
C GLN A 5 7.67 7.75 7.21
N MET A 6 7.71 8.22 5.97
CA MET A 6 7.22 7.45 4.82
C MET A 6 8.10 6.24 4.51
N VAL A 7 9.43 6.38 4.64
CA VAL A 7 10.36 5.25 4.51
C VAL A 7 10.15 4.22 5.62
N GLU A 8 9.85 4.64 6.86
CA GLU A 8 9.57 3.73 7.98
C GLU A 8 8.34 2.84 7.76
N ILE A 9 7.30 3.34 7.07
CA ILE A 9 6.14 2.53 6.67
C ILE A 9 6.39 1.69 5.40
N GLY A 10 7.60 1.75 4.84
CA GLY A 10 8.01 1.00 3.65
C GLY A 10 7.60 1.66 2.33
N TYR A 11 7.27 2.95 2.30
CA TYR A 11 6.94 3.64 1.05
C TYR A 11 8.15 3.80 0.14
N ASN A 12 8.00 3.46 -1.14
CA ASN A 12 9.08 3.60 -2.13
C ASN A 12 9.06 5.00 -2.76
N ALA A 13 9.79 5.92 -2.12
CA ALA A 13 9.91 7.30 -2.59
C ALA A 13 10.70 7.44 -3.90
N ASP A 14 11.51 6.44 -4.28
CA ASP A 14 12.27 6.43 -5.53
C ASP A 14 11.38 6.13 -6.73
N LYS A 15 10.43 5.19 -6.56
CA LYS A 15 9.39 4.90 -7.56
C LYS A 15 8.36 6.02 -7.66
N LEU A 16 7.97 6.61 -6.53
CA LEU A 16 7.03 7.71 -6.51
C LEU A 16 7.42 8.74 -5.45
N SER A 17 8.11 9.79 -5.87
CA SER A 17 8.44 10.89 -4.96
C SER A 17 7.16 11.51 -4.38
N LEU A 18 7.19 11.94 -3.11
CA LEU A 18 6.02 12.52 -2.44
C LEU A 18 5.38 13.69 -3.19
N GLY A 19 6.19 14.52 -3.87
CA GLY A 19 5.68 15.63 -4.71
C GLY A 19 4.97 15.18 -5.99
N LYS A 20 5.08 13.91 -6.39
CA LYS A 20 4.42 13.30 -7.55
C LYS A 20 3.27 12.38 -7.15
N LEU A 21 2.99 12.21 -5.86
CA LEU A 21 1.83 11.48 -5.39
C LEU A 21 0.56 12.26 -5.77
N SER A 22 -0.11 11.82 -6.82
CA SER A 22 -1.31 12.48 -7.30
C SER A 22 -2.49 12.25 -6.35
N LYS A 23 -3.42 13.22 -6.26
CA LYS A 23 -4.66 13.08 -5.49
C LYS A 23 -5.44 11.82 -5.91
N SER A 24 -5.44 11.48 -7.20
CA SER A 24 -6.15 10.30 -7.69
C SER A 24 -5.51 8.99 -7.21
N THR A 25 -4.18 8.91 -7.14
CA THR A 25 -3.46 7.76 -6.55
C THR A 25 -3.80 7.60 -5.07
N THR A 26 -3.80 8.70 -4.31
CA THR A 26 -4.17 8.68 -2.89
C THR A 26 -5.61 8.23 -2.68
N LEU A 27 -6.56 8.76 -3.45
CA LEU A 27 -7.97 8.37 -3.38
C LEU A 27 -8.17 6.87 -3.72
N LYS A 28 -7.48 6.37 -4.75
CA LYS A 28 -7.50 4.94 -5.08
C LYS A 28 -6.93 4.10 -3.93
N GLY A 29 -5.83 4.52 -3.31
CA GLY A 29 -5.27 3.85 -2.14
C GLY A 29 -6.27 3.76 -0.98
N TYR A 30 -6.97 4.85 -0.69
CA TYR A 30 -8.03 4.87 0.32
C TYR A 30 -9.20 3.93 0.00
N ASP A 31 -9.62 3.86 -1.26
CA ASP A 31 -10.69 2.95 -1.68
C ASP A 31 -10.32 1.48 -1.41
N VAL A 32 -9.09 1.09 -1.77
CA VAL A 32 -8.59 -0.27 -1.51
C VAL A 32 -8.51 -0.55 0.01
N LEU A 33 -8.04 0.40 0.82
CA LEU A 33 -8.01 0.26 2.28
C LEU A 33 -9.41 0.09 2.88
N LYS A 34 -10.41 0.81 2.36
CA LYS A 34 -11.81 0.67 2.78
C LYS A 34 -12.34 -0.74 2.46
N ARG A 35 -12.01 -1.28 1.29
CA ARG A 35 -12.35 -2.66 0.90
C ARG A 35 -11.67 -3.68 1.82
N ILE A 36 -10.39 -3.48 2.15
CA ILE A 36 -9.66 -4.34 3.12
C ILE A 36 -10.36 -4.32 4.48
N SER A 37 -10.71 -3.13 5.00
CA SER A 37 -11.38 -2.98 6.29
C SER A 37 -12.72 -3.73 6.37
N ASN A 38 -13.45 -3.83 5.27
CA ASN A 38 -14.74 -4.54 5.23
C ASN A 38 -14.60 -6.06 5.29
N VAL A 39 -13.46 -6.59 4.86
CA VAL A 39 -13.23 -8.04 4.75
C VAL A 39 -12.31 -8.59 5.84
N ILE A 40 -11.52 -7.75 6.50
CA ILE A 40 -10.53 -8.17 7.49
C ILE A 40 -11.14 -8.90 8.69
N SER A 41 -12.37 -8.55 9.07
CA SER A 41 -13.11 -9.22 10.14
C SER A 41 -13.61 -10.62 9.77
N ARG A 42 -13.63 -10.98 8.47
CA ARG A 42 -14.25 -12.21 7.96
C ARG A 42 -13.26 -13.38 7.78
N ALA A 43 -11.99 -13.19 8.16
CA ALA A 43 -10.91 -14.18 8.04
C ALA A 43 -10.73 -14.81 6.63
N ASN A 44 -11.22 -14.17 5.57
CA ASN A 44 -11.03 -14.65 4.20
C ASN A 44 -9.63 -14.28 3.70
N ARG A 45 -8.68 -15.22 3.87
CA ARG A 45 -7.28 -15.01 3.55
C ARG A 45 -7.04 -14.73 2.06
N GLY A 46 -7.68 -15.46 1.16
CA GLY A 46 -7.48 -15.28 -0.29
C GLY A 46 -7.94 -13.90 -0.76
N GLN A 47 -9.09 -13.44 -0.26
CA GLN A 47 -9.59 -12.10 -0.56
C GLN A 47 -8.71 -10.99 0.04
N LEU A 48 -8.20 -11.20 1.25
CA LEU A 48 -7.26 -10.27 1.89
C LEU A 48 -5.93 -10.17 1.13
N GLU A 49 -5.39 -11.29 0.67
CA GLU A 49 -4.16 -11.32 -0.13
C GLU A 49 -4.34 -10.57 -1.45
N GLN A 50 -5.46 -10.78 -2.16
CA GLN A 50 -5.77 -10.06 -3.39
C GLN A 50 -5.86 -8.54 -3.18
N LEU A 51 -6.62 -8.09 -2.17
CA LEU A 51 -6.79 -6.66 -1.90
C LEU A 51 -5.50 -6.01 -1.41
N THR A 52 -4.68 -6.73 -0.64
CA THR A 52 -3.39 -6.25 -0.17
C THR A 52 -2.39 -6.14 -1.32
N ALA A 53 -2.40 -7.07 -2.27
CA ALA A 53 -1.62 -6.96 -3.50
C ALA A 53 -2.05 -5.77 -4.37
N GLU A 54 -3.36 -5.54 -4.49
CA GLU A 54 -3.92 -4.35 -5.17
C GLU A 54 -3.42 -3.06 -4.50
N PHE A 55 -3.45 -2.98 -3.17
CA PHE A 55 -2.98 -1.80 -2.43
C PHE A 55 -1.50 -1.49 -2.71
N TYR A 56 -0.61 -2.48 -2.65
CA TYR A 56 0.82 -2.28 -2.91
C TYR A 56 1.16 -2.01 -4.38
N THR A 57 0.23 -2.26 -5.30
CA THR A 57 0.34 -1.86 -6.71
C THR A 57 -0.01 -0.38 -6.89
N VAL A 58 -1.01 0.12 -6.15
CA VAL A 58 -1.45 1.52 -6.20
C VAL A 58 -0.51 2.43 -5.42
N ILE A 59 -0.15 2.03 -4.20
CA ILE A 59 0.77 2.75 -3.32
C ILE A 59 2.10 2.00 -3.30
N PRO A 60 3.14 2.53 -3.96
CA PRO A 60 4.38 1.80 -4.13
C PRO A 60 5.08 1.63 -2.79
N HIS A 61 5.34 0.39 -2.43
CA HIS A 61 6.13 0.03 -1.26
C HIS A 61 7.40 -0.70 -1.68
N ASP A 62 8.44 -0.54 -0.86
CA ASP A 62 9.67 -1.32 -0.94
C ASP A 62 9.82 -2.12 0.35
N PHE A 63 9.71 -3.44 0.22
CA PHE A 63 9.90 -4.39 1.33
C PHE A 63 11.22 -5.17 1.22
N GLY A 64 12.06 -4.84 0.22
CA GLY A 64 13.23 -5.64 -0.13
C GLY A 64 12.87 -7.10 -0.39
N PHE A 65 13.72 -8.03 0.07
CA PHE A 65 13.55 -9.47 -0.11
C PHE A 65 12.74 -10.17 0.99
N ARG A 66 12.08 -9.42 1.88
CA ARG A 66 11.39 -9.98 3.06
C ARG A 66 10.21 -10.92 2.73
N LYS A 67 9.70 -10.87 1.50
CA LYS A 67 8.58 -11.72 1.02
C LYS A 67 8.99 -12.81 0.02
N MET A 68 10.28 -13.00 -0.28
CA MET A 68 10.73 -14.14 -1.08
C MET A 68 10.76 -15.39 -0.21
N ARG A 69 9.63 -16.10 -0.11
CA ARG A 69 9.58 -17.49 0.35
C ARG A 69 8.49 -18.24 -0.39
#